data_AF-A0A7H0VIK5-F1
#
_entry.id   AF-A0A7H0VIK5-F1
#
_cell.length_a   1.000
_cell.length_b   1.000
_cell.length_c   1.000
_cell.angle_alpha   90.00
_cell.angle_beta   90.00
_cell.angle_gamma   90.00
#
_symmetry.space_group_name_H-M   'P 1'
#
loop_
_entity.id
_entity.type
_entity.pdbx_description
1 polymer ?
#
loop_
_entity_poly.entity_id
_entity_poly.type
_entity_poly.pdbx_seq_one_letter_code
_entity_poly.pdbx_strand_id
1 'polypeptide(L)' 'MSAIYILISISFLVAIGFLAAFIWSIKNGQYEDDYSPSVRMLKDDHAPNHRPKL' A
#
# COMPACT_ATOMS: atom_id res chain seq x y z
N MET A 1 -26.82 17.55 28.76
CA MET A 1 -27.36 17.35 27.39
C MET A 1 -26.60 18.09 26.28
N SER A 2 -25.89 19.19 26.55
CA SER A 2 -25.07 19.88 25.52
C SER A 2 -23.79 19.13 25.12
N ALA A 3 -23.06 18.57 26.10
CA ALA A 3 -21.77 17.90 25.86
C ALA A 3 -21.84 16.69 24.91
N ILE A 4 -22.98 16.01 24.83
CA ILE A 4 -23.15 14.83 23.98
C ILE A 4 -23.10 15.18 22.50
N TYR A 5 -23.61 16.36 22.12
CA TYR A 5 -23.56 16.82 20.73
C TYR A 5 -22.13 17.11 20.29
N ILE A 6 -21.34 17.75 21.15
CA ILE A 6 -19.91 18.01 20.89
C ILE A 6 -19.15 16.69 20.75
N LEU A 7 -19.39 15.73 21.63
CA LEU A 7 -18.71 14.43 21.61
C LEU A 7 -19.04 13.63 20.34
N ILE A 8 -20.31 13.63 19.92
CA ILE A 8 -20.76 12.97 18.69
C ILE A 8 -20.09 13.61 17.46
N SER A 9 -20.08 14.94 17.37
CA SER A 9 -19.46 15.64 16.24
C SER A 9 -17.97 15.37 16.13
N ILE A 10 -17.24 15.41 17.24
CA ILE A 10 -15.80 15.14 17.26
C ILE A 10 -15.52 13.68 16.89
N SER A 11 -16.26 12.73 17.47
CA SER A 11 -16.12 11.30 17.15
C SER A 11 -16.35 11.03 15.66
N PHE A 12 -17.39 11.65 15.09
CA PHE A 12 -17.72 11.50 13.68
C PHE A 12 -16.63 12.09 12.76
N LEU A 13 -16.09 13.25 13.09
CA LEU A 13 -14.96 13.86 12.36
C LEU A 13 -13.72 12.96 12.39
N VAL A 14 -13.38 12.40 13.56
CA VAL A 14 -12.24 11.48 13.70
C VAL A 14 -12.45 10.22 12.88
N ALA A 15 -13.66 9.64 12.91
CA ALA A 15 -13.98 8.43 12.15
C ALA A 15 -13.84 8.65 10.63
N ILE A 16 -14.37 9.76 10.11
CA ILE A 16 -14.23 10.11 8.69
C ILE A 16 -12.76 10.39 8.34
N GLY A 17 -12.05 11.12 9.20
CA GLY A 17 -10.63 11.43 9.00
C GLY A 17 -9.78 10.16 8.89
N PHE A 18 -10.00 9.21 9.80
CA PHE A 18 -9.33 7.90 9.76
C PHE A 18 -9.68 7.10 8.51
N LEU A 19 -10.96 7.06 8.14
CA LEU A 19 -11.40 6.35 6.93
C LEU A 19 -10.78 6.94 5.66
N ALA A 20 -10.75 8.27 5.55
CA ALA A 20 -10.15 8.96 4.40
C ALA A 20 -8.63 8.73 4.32
N ALA A 21 -7.93 8.82 5.46
CA ALA A 21 -6.51 8.52 5.55
C ALA A 21 -6.20 7.05 5.19
N PHE A 22 -7.04 6.12 5.64
CA PHE A 22 -6.93 4.70 5.32
C PHE A 22 -7.10 4.43 3.81
N ILE A 23 -8.12 5.02 3.19
CA ILE A 23 -8.34 4.89 1.73
C ILE A 23 -7.16 5.51 0.96
N TRP A 24 -6.66 6.68 1.38
CA TRP A 24 -5.49 7.30 0.77
C TRP A 24 -4.25 6.39 0.88
N SER A 25 -4.01 5.79 2.05
CA SER A 25 -2.90 4.85 2.27
C SER A 25 -2.96 3.63 1.35
N ILE A 26 -4.15 3.04 1.14
CA ILE A 26 -4.32 1.90 0.22
C ILE A 26 -4.08 2.33 -1.22
N LYS A 27 -4.62 3.50 -1.62
CA LYS A 27 -4.49 4.00 -2.98
C LYS A 27 -3.06 4.41 -3.32
N ASN A 28 -2.23 4.76 -2.33
CA ASN A 28 -0.86 5.21 -2.54
C ASN A 28 0.13 4.09 -2.97
N GLY A 29 -0.38 2.92 -3.37
CA GLY A 29 0.41 1.91 -4.09
C GLY A 29 1.49 1.22 -3.25
N GLN A 30 1.36 1.20 -1.93
CA GLN A 30 2.28 0.43 -1.05
C GLN A 30 2.28 -1.08 -1.34
N TYR A 31 1.32 -1.57 -2.14
CA TYR A 31 1.21 -2.97 -2.59
C TYR A 31 1.86 -3.23 -3.95
N GLU A 32 2.47 -2.22 -4.60
CA GLU A 32 3.14 -2.38 -5.88
C GLU A 32 4.44 -3.22 -5.77
N ASP A 33 4.98 -3.38 -4.55
CA ASP A 33 6.14 -4.23 -4.26
C ASP A 33 5.75 -5.64 -3.75
N ASP A 34 4.61 -6.15 -4.23
CA ASP A 34 4.20 -7.56 -4.01
C ASP A 34 5.00 -8.54 -4.91
N TYR A 35 5.84 -8.04 -5.82
CA TYR A 35 6.73 -8.84 -6.64
C TYR A 35 8.01 -9.21 -5.87
N SER A 36 7.88 -10.27 -5.07
CA SER A 36 8.95 -10.79 -4.23
C SER A 36 10.27 -11.00 -5.01
N PRO A 37 11.43 -10.62 -4.43
CA PRO A 37 12.73 -10.76 -5.09
C PRO A 37 13.03 -12.21 -5.52
N SER A 38 12.43 -13.21 -4.86
CA SER A 38 12.56 -14.61 -5.26
C SER A 38 11.93 -14.94 -6.62
N VAL A 39 10.82 -14.29 -6.98
CA VAL A 39 10.16 -14.48 -8.29
C VAL A 39 10.97 -13.80 -9.39
N ARG A 40 11.61 -12.68 -9.09
CA ARG A 40 12.54 -11.98 -10.01
C ARG A 40 13.75 -12.86 -10.30
N MET A 41 14.40 -13.37 -9.26
CA MET A 41 15.56 -14.26 -9.40
C MET A 41 15.25 -15.55 -10.17
N LEU A 42 14.10 -16.19 -9.92
CA LEU A 42 13.69 -17.42 -10.62
C LEU A 42 13.25 -17.18 -12.08
N LYS A 43 12.82 -15.97 -12.44
CA LYS A 43 12.41 -15.61 -13.81
C LYS A 43 13.56 -15.04 -14.65
N ASP A 44 14.56 -14.42 -14.03
CA ASP A 44 15.72 -13.83 -14.70
C ASP A 44 16.72 -14.90 -15.21
N ASP A 45 16.66 -16.12 -14.69
CA ASP A 45 17.49 -17.26 -15.11
C ASP A 45 17.20 -17.74 -16.56
N HIS A 46 16.13 -17.24 -17.20
CA HIS A 46 15.78 -17.56 -18.58
C HIS A 46 16.32 -16.58 -19.63
N ALA A 47 17.16 -15.60 -19.25
CA ALA A 47 17.88 -14.79 -20.22
C ALA A 47 18.76 -15.70 -21.12
N PRO A 48 18.68 -15.59 -22.46
CA PRO A 48 19.44 -16.44 -23.36
C PRO A 48 20.93 -16.14 -23.19
N ASN A 49 21.63 -17.07 -22.54
CA ASN A 49 23.07 -17.32 -22.56
C ASN A 49 23.85 -16.29 -23.40
N HIS A 50 24.27 -15.20 -22.77
CA HIS A 50 25.29 -14.32 -23.33
C HIS A 50 26.62 -15.08 -23.26
N ARG A 51 26.85 -15.95 -24.25
CA ARG A 51 28.16 -16.57 -24.45
C ARG A 51 29.18 -15.45 -24.62
N PRO A 52 30.24 -15.37 -23.81
CA PRO A 52 31.33 -14.48 -24.12
C PRO A 52 31.95 -15.00 -25.42
N LYS A 53 31.88 -14.18 -26.48
CA LYS A 53 32.77 -14.40 -27.62
C LYS A 53 34.18 -14.11 -27.13
N LEU A 54 35.00 -15.14 -27.19
CA LEU A 54 36.45 -15.13 -27.04
C LEU A 54 37.07 -13.93 -27.76
#